data_AF-U2KSX5-F1
#
_entry.id   AF-U2KSX5-F1
#
_cell.length_a   1.000
_cell.length_b   1.000
_cell.length_c   1.000
_cell.angle_alpha   90.00
_cell.angle_beta   90.00
_cell.angle_gamma   90.00
#
_symmetry.space_group_name_H-M   'P 1'
#
loop_
_entity.id
_entity.type
_entity.pdbx_description
1 polymer ?
#
loop_
_entity_poly.entity_id
_entity_poly.type
_entity_poly.pdbx_seq_one_letter_code
_entity_poly.pdbx_strand_id
1 'polypeptide(L)'
;MEKKKVSNERMENTIHSTKQYLGLNQIEGSSEYLIAELRARRSRTFQDPNKQDIENTAHSEPAQKSENATVQRRISAKMRKETLEAYKQAYLIPTKLSNRKAVYLSRGTQKCANFIVRRLGDRGSNLSSFVENIVRLHLEEYGEDIEKWRRL
;
A
#
# COMPACT_ATOMS: atom_id res chain seq x y z
N MET A 1 -30.60 -1.95 -77.39
CA MET A 1 -31.28 -2.37 -76.16
C MET A 1 -30.47 -3.50 -75.54
N GLU A 2 -30.58 -3.66 -74.22
CA GLU A 2 -30.18 -4.86 -73.46
C GLU A 2 -28.77 -4.98 -72.85
N LYS A 3 -28.68 -4.36 -71.66
CA LYS A 3 -28.19 -4.86 -70.35
C LYS A 3 -26.71 -5.30 -70.19
N LYS A 4 -25.98 -4.38 -69.53
CA LYS A 4 -24.84 -4.59 -68.62
C LYS A 4 -24.97 -5.86 -67.77
N LYS A 5 -23.88 -6.62 -67.67
CA LYS A 5 -23.58 -7.47 -66.51
C LYS A 5 -22.12 -7.24 -66.09
N VAL A 6 -21.92 -6.17 -65.33
CA VAL A 6 -20.70 -5.97 -64.53
C VAL A 6 -20.87 -6.85 -63.29
N SER A 7 -20.05 -7.89 -63.18
CA SER A 7 -19.97 -8.72 -61.98
C SER A 7 -19.35 -7.91 -60.86
N ASN A 8 -20.16 -7.59 -59.86
CA ASN A 8 -19.77 -6.90 -58.64
C ASN A 8 -19.38 -7.98 -57.62
N GLU A 9 -18.10 -8.31 -57.53
CA GLU A 9 -17.59 -9.19 -56.46
C GLU A 9 -17.36 -8.34 -55.22
N ARG A 10 -18.43 -8.28 -54.41
CA ARG A 10 -18.49 -7.59 -53.12
C ARG A 10 -17.64 -8.39 -52.13
N MET A 11 -16.42 -7.93 -51.85
CA MET A 11 -15.67 -8.41 -50.68
C MET A 11 -16.39 -7.94 -49.41
N GLU A 12 -17.26 -8.80 -48.89
CA GLU A 12 -17.83 -8.64 -47.55
C GLU A 12 -16.72 -8.92 -46.54
N ASN A 13 -16.05 -7.85 -46.10
CA ASN A 13 -15.10 -7.87 -45.01
C ASN A 13 -15.87 -8.16 -43.71
N THR A 14 -16.08 -9.44 -43.42
CA THR A 14 -16.55 -9.91 -42.12
C THR A 14 -15.52 -9.52 -41.07
N ILE A 15 -15.71 -8.33 -40.48
CA ILE A 15 -15.05 -7.92 -39.24
C ILE A 15 -15.65 -8.82 -38.16
N HIS A 16 -15.08 -10.01 -37.99
CA HIS A 16 -15.20 -10.72 -36.74
C HIS A 16 -14.59 -9.81 -35.68
N SER A 17 -15.47 -9.21 -34.90
CA SER A 17 -15.18 -8.50 -33.66
C SER A 17 -14.44 -9.47 -32.73
N THR A 18 -13.13 -9.58 -32.92
CA THR A 18 -12.23 -10.08 -31.90
C THR A 18 -12.26 -9.04 -30.80
N LYS A 19 -13.20 -9.21 -29.87
CA LYS A 19 -13.15 -8.56 -28.58
C LYS A 19 -11.78 -8.86 -27.99
N GLN A 20 -10.88 -7.90 -28.14
CA GLN A 20 -9.68 -7.76 -27.34
C GLN A 20 -10.16 -7.64 -25.89
N TYR A 21 -10.31 -8.77 -25.21
CA TYR A 21 -10.22 -8.81 -23.77
C TYR A 21 -8.75 -8.63 -23.40
N LEU A 22 -8.23 -7.42 -23.65
CA LEU A 22 -6.91 -7.01 -23.21
C LEU A 22 -7.00 -6.72 -21.71
N GLY A 23 -6.57 -7.74 -20.96
CA GLY A 23 -6.26 -7.79 -19.53
C GLY A 23 -6.50 -6.53 -18.69
N LEU A 24 -7.58 -6.55 -17.90
CA LEU A 24 -7.73 -5.69 -16.73
C LEU A 24 -7.09 -6.28 -15.46
N ASN A 25 -6.45 -7.46 -15.53
CA ASN A 25 -5.95 -8.17 -14.33
C ASN A 25 -4.49 -7.85 -13.95
N GLN A 26 -3.79 -6.97 -14.68
CA GLN A 26 -2.38 -6.68 -14.40
C GLN A 26 -2.18 -5.65 -13.28
N ILE A 27 -3.20 -4.83 -12.97
CA ILE A 27 -3.07 -3.76 -11.97
C ILE A 27 -3.30 -4.31 -10.55
N GLU A 28 -4.29 -5.19 -10.37
CA GLU A 28 -4.59 -5.78 -9.05
C GLU A 28 -3.45 -6.69 -8.56
N GLY A 29 -2.90 -7.53 -9.45
CA GLY A 29 -1.75 -8.39 -9.11
C GLY A 29 -0.50 -7.59 -8.73
N SER A 30 -0.25 -6.45 -9.38
CA SER A 30 0.90 -5.60 -9.06
C SER A 30 0.72 -4.88 -7.72
N SER A 31 -0.49 -4.44 -7.37
CA SER A 31 -0.72 -3.77 -6.08
C SER A 31 -0.70 -4.74 -4.92
N GLU A 32 -1.31 -5.92 -5.06
CA GLU A 32 -1.30 -6.94 -4.01
C GLU A 32 0.10 -7.47 -3.74
N TYR A 33 0.90 -7.67 -4.80
CA TYR A 33 2.31 -8.05 -4.64
C TYR A 33 3.10 -7.01 -3.83
N LEU A 34 2.93 -5.72 -4.12
CA LEU A 34 3.60 -4.65 -3.38
C LEU A 34 3.14 -4.58 -1.92
N ILE A 35 1.85 -4.78 -1.66
CA ILE A 35 1.30 -4.80 -0.30
C ILE A 35 1.82 -6.03 0.47
N ALA A 36 1.86 -7.20 -0.16
CA ALA A 36 2.40 -8.43 0.42
C ALA A 36 3.89 -8.29 0.73
N GLU A 37 4.68 -7.71 -0.18
CA GLU A 37 6.11 -7.46 0.03
C GLU A 37 6.34 -6.47 1.19
N LEU A 38 5.52 -5.42 1.32
CA LEU A 38 5.60 -4.51 2.47
C LEU A 38 5.25 -5.21 3.79
N ARG A 39 4.24 -6.08 3.82
CA ARG A 39 3.95 -6.91 5.01
C ARG A 39 5.11 -7.85 5.34
N ALA A 40 5.66 -8.53 4.33
CA ALA A 40 6.78 -9.45 4.50
C ALA A 40 8.06 -8.73 4.97
N ARG A 41 8.30 -7.50 4.51
CA ARG A 41 9.38 -6.65 5.03
C ARG A 41 9.14 -6.30 6.50
N ARG A 42 7.94 -5.84 6.85
CA ARG A 42 7.57 -5.54 8.24
C ARG A 42 7.82 -6.74 9.15
N SER A 43 7.41 -7.94 8.75
CA SER A 43 7.64 -9.16 9.55
C SER A 43 9.12 -9.52 9.72
N ARG A 44 9.99 -9.13 8.78
CA ARG A 44 11.44 -9.34 8.86
C ARG A 44 12.14 -8.34 9.78
N THR A 45 11.71 -7.08 9.81
CA THR A 45 12.34 -6.05 10.65
C THR A 45 12.03 -6.14 12.15
N PHE A 46 11.05 -6.95 12.56
CA PHE A 46 10.69 -7.17 13.97
C PHE A 46 11.10 -8.56 14.52
N GLN A 47 11.84 -9.38 13.74
CA GLN A 47 12.53 -10.55 14.27
C GLN A 47 14.01 -10.23 14.44
N ASP A 48 14.35 -9.71 15.61
CA ASP A 48 15.73 -9.60 16.07
C ASP A 48 16.26 -11.01 16.45
N PRO A 49 17.38 -11.48 15.88
CA PRO A 49 18.02 -12.73 16.26
C PRO A 49 18.86 -12.52 17.52
N ASN A 50 18.21 -12.42 18.68
CA ASN A 50 18.93 -12.52 19.96
C ASN A 50 18.20 -13.48 20.91
N LYS A 51 18.49 -14.78 20.73
CA LYS A 51 18.30 -15.79 21.76
C LYS A 51 19.64 -16.49 21.93
N GLN A 52 20.43 -16.01 22.88
CA GLN A 52 21.47 -16.81 23.50
C GLN A 52 20.88 -17.56 24.68
N ASP A 53 21.28 -18.82 24.76
CA ASP A 53 20.93 -19.84 25.72
C ASP A 53 21.17 -19.39 27.17
N ILE A 54 20.19 -19.60 28.04
CA ILE A 54 20.43 -20.01 29.43
C ILE A 54 19.36 -21.05 29.81
N GLU A 55 19.83 -22.27 30.02
CA GLU A 55 19.08 -23.43 30.49
C GLU A 55 18.60 -23.30 31.95
N ASN A 56 17.41 -23.83 32.18
CA ASN A 56 16.92 -24.55 33.38
C ASN A 56 16.87 -23.85 34.76
N THR A 57 15.66 -23.72 35.31
CA THR A 57 15.21 -24.56 36.44
C THR A 57 13.69 -24.50 36.59
N ALA A 58 13.10 -25.68 36.76
CA ALA A 58 11.69 -26.01 36.79
C ALA A 58 10.89 -25.39 37.94
N HIS A 59 9.62 -25.06 37.70
CA HIS A 59 8.52 -25.39 38.60
C HIS A 59 7.20 -25.55 37.82
N SER A 60 6.51 -26.65 38.13
CA SER A 60 5.36 -27.20 37.42
C SER A 60 4.06 -26.40 37.58
N GLU A 61 3.31 -26.39 36.47
CA GLU A 61 1.87 -26.20 36.20
C GLU A 61 0.85 -26.56 37.32
N PRO A 62 -0.43 -26.07 37.29
CA PRO A 62 -1.28 -26.13 36.08
C PRO A 62 -2.38 -25.08 35.82
N ALA A 63 -2.65 -24.95 34.51
CA ALA A 63 -3.94 -24.88 33.84
C ALA A 63 -4.86 -23.64 33.90
N GLN A 64 -5.24 -23.25 32.69
CA GLN A 64 -6.46 -22.55 32.23
C GLN A 64 -6.43 -21.01 32.22
N LYS A 65 -6.09 -20.44 31.06
CA LYS A 65 -7.11 -19.99 30.10
C LYS A 65 -6.60 -20.12 28.66
N SER A 66 -7.23 -21.06 27.96
CA SER A 66 -7.37 -21.09 26.51
C SER A 66 -8.03 -19.79 26.02
N GLU A 67 -7.82 -19.50 24.73
CA GLU A 67 -8.49 -18.48 23.91
C GLU A 67 -7.85 -17.08 23.82
N ASN A 68 -6.56 -17.04 23.51
CA ASN A 68 -6.05 -16.01 22.59
C ASN A 68 -5.85 -16.62 21.20
N ALA A 69 -6.83 -17.44 20.76
CA ALA A 69 -7.08 -17.56 19.34
C ALA A 69 -7.23 -16.13 18.84
N THR A 70 -6.50 -15.78 17.79
CA THR A 70 -6.59 -14.50 17.10
C THR A 70 -8.05 -14.27 16.71
N VAL A 71 -8.82 -13.66 17.62
CA VAL A 71 -10.16 -13.15 17.33
C VAL A 71 -9.86 -12.03 16.38
N GLN A 72 -9.91 -12.36 15.09
CA GLN A 72 -9.85 -11.44 13.98
C GLN A 72 -11.10 -10.59 14.11
N ARG A 73 -11.03 -9.61 15.02
CA ARG A 73 -12.13 -8.77 15.45
C ARG A 73 -12.64 -8.12 14.19
N ARG A 74 -13.81 -8.57 13.72
CA ARG A 74 -14.37 -8.15 12.44
C ARG A 74 -14.56 -6.64 12.50
N ILE A 75 -13.67 -5.90 11.86
CA ILE A 75 -13.76 -4.44 11.83
C ILE A 75 -15.03 -4.11 11.04
N SER A 76 -15.99 -3.49 11.71
CA SER A 76 -17.26 -3.10 11.08
C SER A 76 -16.98 -2.16 9.90
N ALA A 77 -17.90 -2.11 8.93
CA ALA A 77 -17.74 -1.20 7.79
C ALA A 77 -17.61 0.27 8.25
N LYS A 78 -18.33 0.65 9.32
CA LYS A 78 -18.22 1.97 9.96
C LYS A 78 -16.81 2.22 10.49
N MET A 79 -16.25 1.26 11.23
CA MET A 79 -14.91 1.40 11.79
C MET A 79 -13.83 1.45 10.69
N ARG A 80 -13.95 0.66 9.63
CA ARG A 80 -13.03 0.74 8.47
C ARG A 80 -13.05 2.12 7.83
N LYS A 81 -14.23 2.73 7.70
CA LYS A 81 -14.35 4.09 7.17
C LYS A 81 -13.69 5.10 8.11
N GLU A 82 -13.95 5.02 9.40
CA GLU A 82 -13.38 5.94 10.40
C GLU A 82 -11.84 5.85 10.46
N THR A 83 -11.28 4.63 10.48
CA THR A 83 -9.83 4.42 10.42
C THR A 83 -9.22 4.96 9.13
N LEU A 84 -9.94 4.83 8.00
CA LEU A 84 -9.50 5.39 6.72
C LEU A 84 -9.49 6.93 6.75
N GLU A 85 -10.55 7.55 7.27
CA GLU A 85 -10.60 9.02 7.38
C GLU A 85 -9.51 9.56 8.32
N ALA A 86 -9.26 8.90 9.45
CA ALA A 86 -8.15 9.25 10.34
C ALA A 86 -6.79 9.14 9.62
N TYR A 87 -6.58 8.09 8.83
CA TYR A 87 -5.38 7.94 8.01
C TYR A 87 -5.22 9.07 6.99
N LYS A 88 -6.31 9.41 6.29
CA LYS A 88 -6.29 10.51 5.32
C LYS A 88 -5.92 11.83 5.98
N GLN A 89 -6.52 12.12 7.14
CA GLN A 89 -6.26 13.34 7.90
C GLN A 89 -4.83 13.41 8.42
N ALA A 90 -4.22 12.29 8.81
CA ALA A 90 -2.84 12.30 9.29
C ALA A 90 -1.81 12.44 8.15
N TYR A 91 -2.01 11.73 7.04
CA TYR A 91 -0.94 11.54 6.04
C TYR A 91 -1.24 12.11 4.66
N LEU A 92 -2.50 12.20 4.26
CA LEU A 92 -2.90 12.53 2.88
C LEU A 92 -3.42 13.96 2.71
N ILE A 93 -3.31 14.82 3.73
CA ILE A 93 -3.62 16.24 3.57
C ILE A 93 -2.64 16.89 2.57
N PRO A 94 -3.14 17.62 1.56
CA PRO A 94 -2.31 18.41 0.67
C PRO A 94 -1.56 19.52 1.43
N THR A 95 -0.26 19.33 1.61
CA THR A 95 0.61 20.30 2.28
C THR A 95 1.30 21.21 1.27
N LYS A 96 1.20 22.53 1.48
CA LYS A 96 1.92 23.51 0.65
C LYS A 96 3.40 23.52 1.02
N LEU A 97 4.23 22.99 0.14
CA LEU A 97 5.68 22.95 0.33
C LEU A 97 6.33 24.22 -0.24
N SER A 98 6.86 25.07 0.63
CA SER A 98 7.80 26.15 0.30
C SER A 98 9.25 25.65 0.49
N ASN A 99 10.23 26.29 -0.17
CA ASN A 99 11.67 25.95 -0.03
C ASN A 99 11.99 24.46 -0.19
N ARG A 100 11.45 23.86 -1.25
CA ARG A 100 11.46 22.41 -1.46
C ARG A 100 12.88 21.85 -1.60
N LYS A 101 13.12 20.71 -0.96
CA LYS A 101 14.33 19.89 -1.15
C LYS A 101 13.95 18.54 -1.76
N ALA A 102 14.79 18.03 -2.65
CA ALA A 102 14.60 16.71 -3.25
C ALA A 102 15.01 15.61 -2.27
N VAL A 103 14.24 14.52 -2.24
CA VAL A 103 14.55 13.30 -1.47
C VAL A 103 14.56 12.13 -2.44
N TYR A 104 15.58 11.29 -2.35
CA TYR A 104 15.67 10.07 -3.14
C TYR A 104 14.95 8.93 -2.41
N LEU A 105 14.08 8.24 -3.14
CA LEU A 105 13.38 7.06 -2.66
C LEU A 105 13.75 5.87 -3.54
N SER A 106 13.80 4.68 -2.94
CA SER A 106 13.89 3.46 -3.74
C SER A 106 12.70 3.36 -4.69
N ARG A 107 12.89 2.74 -5.86
CA ARG A 107 11.82 2.54 -6.85
C ARG A 107 10.61 1.81 -6.25
N GLY A 108 10.84 0.84 -5.36
CA GLY A 108 9.78 0.11 -4.67
C GLY A 108 8.98 1.02 -3.75
N THR A 109 9.67 1.78 -2.88
CA THR A 109 9.05 2.72 -1.94
C THR A 109 8.24 3.79 -2.69
N GLN A 110 8.82 4.37 -3.74
CA GLN A 110 8.15 5.39 -4.55
C GLN A 110 6.88 4.86 -5.19
N LYS A 111 6.91 3.65 -5.76
CA LYS A 111 5.72 3.00 -6.35
C LYS A 111 4.64 2.76 -5.31
N CYS A 112 4.99 2.21 -4.15
CA CYS A 112 4.03 1.96 -3.07
C CYS A 112 3.39 3.26 -2.56
N ALA A 113 4.21 4.29 -2.29
CA ALA A 113 3.72 5.58 -1.83
C ALA A 113 2.82 6.25 -2.87
N ASN A 114 3.22 6.23 -4.15
CA ASN A 114 2.40 6.79 -5.22
C ASN A 114 1.07 6.03 -5.40
N PHE A 115 1.07 4.70 -5.22
CA PHE A 115 -0.16 3.91 -5.24
C PHE A 115 -1.12 4.35 -4.13
N ILE A 116 -0.63 4.52 -2.90
CA ILE A 116 -1.44 4.98 -1.76
C ILE A 116 -2.06 6.35 -2.06
N VAL A 117 -1.25 7.32 -2.49
CA VAL A 117 -1.71 8.68 -2.79
C VAL A 117 -2.76 8.68 -3.90
N ARG A 118 -2.57 7.89 -4.97
CA ARG A 118 -3.54 7.84 -6.09
C ARG A 118 -4.82 7.10 -5.74
N ARG A 119 -4.76 6.12 -4.84
CA ARG A 119 -5.90 5.28 -4.50
C ARG A 119 -6.74 5.86 -3.36
N LEU A 120 -6.10 6.49 -2.39
CA LEU A 120 -6.73 6.97 -1.16
C LEU A 120 -6.72 8.50 -1.02
N GLY A 121 -5.83 9.21 -1.73
CA GLY A 121 -5.72 10.66 -1.63
C GLY A 121 -6.88 11.38 -2.29
N ASP A 122 -7.27 12.51 -1.69
CA ASP A 122 -8.27 13.43 -2.26
C ASP A 122 -7.60 14.40 -3.26
N ARG A 123 -8.39 15.27 -3.88
CA ARG A 123 -7.89 16.25 -4.86
C ARG A 123 -6.75 17.10 -4.27
N GLY A 124 -5.61 17.11 -4.95
CA GLY A 124 -4.41 17.86 -4.54
C GLY A 124 -3.40 17.06 -3.73
N SER A 125 -3.75 15.84 -3.28
CA SER A 125 -2.81 14.95 -2.60
C SER A 125 -1.72 14.53 -3.56
N ASN A 126 -0.47 14.60 -3.13
CA ASN A 126 0.67 14.22 -3.96
C ASN A 126 1.74 13.51 -3.13
N LEU A 127 2.68 12.86 -3.83
CA LEU A 127 3.74 12.09 -3.19
C LEU A 127 4.59 12.95 -2.25
N SER A 128 4.88 14.20 -2.63
CA SER A 128 5.70 15.09 -1.82
C SER A 128 5.00 15.48 -0.52
N SER A 129 3.71 15.82 -0.56
CA SER A 129 2.94 16.12 0.66
C SER A 129 2.81 14.90 1.56
N PHE A 130 2.63 13.70 0.97
CA PHE A 130 2.56 12.46 1.73
C PHE A 130 3.87 12.15 2.48
N VAL A 131 5.00 12.26 1.79
CA VAL A 131 6.32 12.07 2.40
C VAL A 131 6.59 13.13 3.46
N GLU A 132 6.27 14.39 3.20
CA GLU A 132 6.40 15.47 4.18
C GLU A 132 5.61 15.17 5.44
N ASN A 133 4.35 14.76 5.32
CA ASN A 133 3.48 14.49 6.46
C ASN A 133 4.00 13.31 7.31
N ILE A 134 4.54 12.27 6.69
CA ILE A 134 5.18 11.15 7.40
C ILE A 134 6.37 11.66 8.21
N VAL A 135 7.28 12.41 7.57
CA VAL A 135 8.49 12.92 8.24
C VAL A 135 8.11 13.88 9.36
N ARG A 136 7.16 14.79 9.11
CA ARG A 136 6.67 15.74 10.11
C ARG A 136 6.08 15.03 11.33
N LEU A 137 5.21 14.04 11.12
CA LEU A 137 4.60 13.30 12.22
C LEU A 137 5.64 12.49 13.00
N HIS A 138 6.61 11.89 12.31
CA HIS A 138 7.70 11.17 12.96
C HIS A 138 8.56 12.10 13.84
N LEU A 139 8.87 13.31 13.35
CA LEU A 139 9.61 14.30 14.14
C LEU A 139 8.80 14.87 15.30
N GLU A 140 7.48 15.00 15.15
CA GLU A 140 6.57 15.42 16.22
C GLU A 140 6.46 14.35 17.32
N GLU A 141 6.37 13.07 16.93
CA GLU A 141 6.25 11.94 17.86
C GLU A 141 7.56 11.63 18.60
N TYR A 142 8.71 11.68 17.91
CA TYR A 142 10.00 11.26 18.47
C TYR A 142 10.99 12.40 18.73
N GLY A 143 10.61 13.66 18.49
CA GLY A 143 11.53 14.80 18.57
C GLY A 143 12.25 14.94 19.91
N GLU A 144 11.53 14.72 21.02
CA GLU A 144 12.12 14.75 22.37
C GLU A 144 13.11 13.61 22.60
N ASP A 145 12.80 12.41 22.11
CA ASP A 145 13.67 11.25 22.30
C ASP A 145 14.92 11.34 21.43
N ILE A 146 14.79 11.86 20.20
CA ILE A 146 15.91 12.18 19.32
C ILE A 146 16.85 13.20 20.00
N GLU A 147 16.30 14.22 20.67
CA GLU A 147 17.08 15.20 21.43
C GLU A 147 17.82 14.57 22.61
N LYS A 148 17.19 13.64 23.35
CA LYS A 148 17.85 12.91 24.44
C LYS A 148 18.99 12.06 23.91
N TRP A 149 18.78 11.31 22.82
CA TRP A 149 19.80 10.45 22.22
C TRP A 149 20.98 11.24 21.64
N ARG A 150 20.78 12.49 21.22
CA ARG A 150 21.89 13.35 20.77
C ARG A 150 22.90 13.69 21.89
N ARG A 151 22.48 13.62 23.15
CA ARG A 151 23.32 13.97 24.31
C ARG A 151 24.08 12.80 24.90
N LEU A 152 23.85 11.58 24.39
CA LEU A 152 24.61 10.38 24.70
C LEU A 152 25.90 10.35 23.88
#